data_AF-R7PS69-F1
#
_entry.id   AF-R7PS69-F1
#
_cell.length_a   1.000
_cell.length_b   1.000
_cell.length_c   1.000
_cell.angle_alpha   90.00
_cell.angle_beta   90.00
_cell.angle_gamma   90.00
#
_symmetry.space_group_name_H-M   'P 1'
#
loop_
_entity.id
_entity.type
_entity.pdbx_description
1 polymer ?
#
loop_
_entity_poly.entity_id
_entity_poly.type
_entity_poly.pdbx_seq_one_letter_code
_entity_poly.pdbx_strand_id
1 'polypeptide(L)' 'MLWDTFISDFYDTDRNGKDRNFTYNTLNFSFNKKFKNGMSVFGGIDNILNKKDSDIYLDGRVWRVGVERKF' A
#
# COMPACT_ATOMS: atom_id res chain seq x y z
N MET A 1 2.71 8.91 9.27
CA MET A 1 1.25 8.92 9.11
C MET A 1 0.77 7.49 9.10
N LEU A 2 -0.20 7.16 9.95
CA LEU A 2 -0.93 5.89 9.91
C LEU A 2 -2.28 6.19 9.25
N TRP A 3 -2.69 5.38 8.27
CA TRP A 3 -3.98 5.56 7.61
C TRP A 3 -4.55 4.23 7.16
N ASP A 4 -5.87 4.17 7.01
CA ASP A 4 -6.59 3.05 6.43
C ASP A 4 -7.08 3.46 5.03
N THR A 5 -6.92 2.55 4.07
CA THR A 5 -7.49 2.69 2.72
C THR A 5 -8.60 1.66 2.60
N PHE A 6 -9.84 2.12 2.44
CA PHE A 6 -11.01 1.28 2.27
C PHE A 6 -11.47 1.27 0.81
N ILE A 7 -11.72 0.08 0.27
CA ILE A 7 -12.23 -0.14 -1.09
C ILE A 7 -13.46 -1.04 -0.99
N SER A 8 -14.57 -0.55 -1.53
CA SER A 8 -15.81 -1.32 -1.68
C SER A 8 -16.19 -1.43 -3.15
N ASP A 9 -17.05 -2.37 -3.47
CA ASP A 9 -17.65 -2.52 -4.79
C ASP A 9 -16.61 -2.64 -5.92
N PHE A 10 -15.48 -3.30 -5.63
CA PHE A 10 -14.48 -3.60 -6.64
C PHE A 10 -14.93 -4.83 -7.42
N TYR A 11 -15.38 -4.62 -8.65
CA TYR A 11 -15.85 -5.69 -9.52
C TYR A 11 -14.70 -6.19 -10.40
N ASP A 12 -14.50 -7.51 -10.38
CA ASP A 12 -13.57 -8.19 -11.28
C ASP A 12 -14.21 -9.47 -11.82
N THR A 13 -13.95 -9.78 -13.09
CA THR A 13 -14.44 -10.99 -13.75
C THR A 13 -13.28 -11.98 -13.83
N ASP A 14 -13.46 -13.15 -13.21
CA ASP A 14 -12.41 -14.17 -13.18
C ASP A 14 -12.12 -14.73 -14.59
N ARG A 15 -11.05 -15.53 -14.71
CA ARG A 15 -10.66 -16.16 -15.99
C ARG A 15 -11.72 -17.11 -16.57
N ASN A 16 -12.74 -17.49 -15.80
CA ASN A 16 -13.84 -18.36 -16.20
C ASN A 16 -15.12 -17.56 -16.52
N GLY A 17 -15.06 -16.22 -16.54
CA GLY A 17 -16.21 -15.36 -16.81
C GLY A 17 -17.17 -15.21 -15.63
N LYS A 18 -16.74 -15.52 -14.40
CA LYS A 18 -17.54 -15.31 -13.18
C LYS A 18 -17.25 -13.94 -12.59
N ASP A 19 -18.31 -13.15 -12.44
CA ASP A 19 -18.24 -11.87 -11.77
C ASP A 19 -18.08 -12.04 -10.26
N ARG A 20 -17.19 -11.23 -9.68
CA ARG A 20 -16.95 -11.18 -8.24
C ARG A 20 -16.87 -9.75 -7.78
N ASN A 21 -17.41 -9.51 -6.60
CA ASN A 21 -17.33 -8.23 -5.90
C ASN A 21 -16.39 -8.39 -4.70
N PHE A 22 -15.43 -7.50 -4.58
CA PHE A 22 -14.45 -7.46 -3.51
C PHE A 22 -14.62 -6.20 -2.68
N THR A 23 -14.61 -6.38 -1.36
CA THR A 23 -14.54 -5.28 -0.38
C THR A 23 -13.39 -5.57 0.57
N TYR A 24 -12.44 -4.65 0.65
CA TYR A 24 -11.25 -4.81 1.47
C TYR A 24 -10.73 -3.48 1.97
N ASN A 25 -9.83 -3.57 2.94
CA ASN A 25 -9.12 -2.41 3.47
C ASN A 25 -7.65 -2.75 3.67
N THR A 26 -6.78 -1.74 3.57
CA THR A 26 -5.37 -1.87 3.91
C THR A 26 -4.99 -0.83 4.97
N LEU A 27 -4.34 -1.30 6.04
CA LEU A 27 -3.74 -0.42 7.04
C LEU A 27 -2.30 -0.10 6.62
N ASN A 28 -1.97 1.17 6.52
CA ASN A 28 -0.72 1.64 5.95
C ASN A 28 -0.03 2.62 6.91
N PHE A 29 1.31 2.60 6.90
CA PHE A 29 2.13 3.47 7.74
C PHE A 29 3.26 4.09 6.93
N SER A 30 3.54 5.37 7.16
CA SER A 30 4.66 6.08 6.56
C SER A 30 5.36 6.98 7.58
N PHE A 31 6.62 7.28 7.34
CA PHE A 31 7.37 8.29 8.06
C PHE A 31 8.26 9.06 7.09
N ASN A 32 8.58 10.29 7.47
CA ASN A 32 9.54 11.14 6.78
C ASN A 32 10.34 11.93 7.82
N LYS A 33 11.67 11.87 7.72
CA LYS A 33 12.60 12.59 8.57
C LYS A 33 13.49 13.48 7.70
N LYS A 34 13.34 14.79 7.85
CA LYS A 34 14.26 15.78 7.28
C LYS A 34 15.43 16.03 8.23
N PHE A 35 16.63 16.15 7.68
CA PHE A 35 17.86 16.50 8.37
C PHE A 35 18.30 17.91 7.98
N LYS A 36 19.09 18.58 8.82
CA LYS A 36 19.54 19.96 8.59
C LYS A 36 20.42 20.10 7.34
N ASN A 37 21.05 19.02 6.88
CA ASN A 37 22.05 19.05 5.80
C ASN A 37 21.43 18.84 4.40
N GLY A 38 20.15 19.19 4.20
CA GLY A 38 19.45 18.98 2.92
C GLY A 38 19.13 17.52 2.59
N MET A 39 19.39 16.59 3.52
CA MET A 39 19.04 15.17 3.40
C MET A 39 17.66 14.90 4.02
N SER A 40 16.90 13.97 3.44
CA SER A 40 15.72 13.41 4.07
C SER A 40 15.65 11.90 3.87
N VAL A 41 15.11 11.20 4.86
CA VAL A 41 14.85 9.76 4.82
C VAL A 41 13.35 9.57 4.94
N PHE A 42 12.79 8.77 4.04
CA PHE A 42 11.39 8.39 4.09
C PHE A 42 11.26 6.87 4.06
N GLY A 43 10.16 6.38 4.61
CA GLY A 43 9.85 4.97 4.55
C GLY A 43 8.44 4.68 5.00
N GLY A 44 8.05 3.42 4.90
CA GLY A 44 6.72 2.99 5.25
C GLY A 44 6.47 1.51 5.01
N ILE A 45 5.34 1.06 5.51
CA ILE A 45 4.81 -0.28 5.33
C ILE A 45 3.39 -0.12 4.81
N ASP A 46 3.13 -0.63 3.63
CA ASP A 46 1.79 -0.71 3.07
C ASP A 46 1.21 -2.08 3.38
N ASN A 47 -0.11 -2.11 3.59
CA ASN A 47 -0.87 -3.31 3.89
C ASN A 47 -0.25 -4.10 5.06
N ILE A 48 -0.12 -3.44 6.22
CA ILE A 48 0.44 -4.00 7.45
C ILE A 48 -0.24 -5.31 7.82
N LEU A 49 -1.54 -5.46 7.57
CA LEU A 49 -2.28 -6.70 7.88
C LEU A 49 -2.05 -7.83 6.85
N ASN A 50 -1.24 -7.58 5.81
CA ASN A 50 -0.84 -8.56 4.79
C ASN A 50 -2.03 -9.24 4.10
N LYS A 51 -3.10 -8.47 3.81
CA LYS A 51 -4.23 -8.97 3.02
C LYS A 51 -3.75 -9.33 1.62
N LYS A 52 -4.15 -10.48 1.11
CA LYS A 52 -3.73 -10.99 -0.20
C LYS A 52 -4.93 -11.52 -0.95
N ASP A 53 -4.97 -11.22 -2.23
CA ASP A 53 -5.97 -11.76 -3.13
C ASP A 53 -5.40 -11.70 -4.55
N SER A 54 -5.12 -12.87 -5.13
CA SER A 54 -4.50 -12.98 -6.45
C SER A 54 -5.43 -12.57 -7.58
N ASP A 55 -6.73 -12.56 -7.33
CA ASP A 55 -7.72 -12.25 -8.33
C ASP A 55 -7.77 -10.76 -8.63
N ILE A 56 -7.61 -9.94 -7.59
CA ILE A 56 -7.60 -8.48 -7.69
C ILE A 56 -6.18 -7.87 -7.63
N TYR A 57 -5.16 -8.68 -7.87
CA TYR A 57 -3.74 -8.27 -7.81
C TYR A 57 -3.34 -7.61 -6.49
N LEU A 58 -3.91 -8.07 -5.37
CA LEU A 58 -3.53 -7.62 -4.04
C LEU A 58 -2.34 -8.44 -3.54
N ASP A 59 -1.13 -7.95 -3.81
CA ASP A 59 0.14 -8.67 -3.62
C ASP A 59 0.58 -8.86 -2.15
N GLY A 60 -0.10 -8.23 -1.19
CA GLY A 60 0.22 -8.33 0.23
C GLY A 60 1.01 -7.13 0.77
N ARG A 61 1.78 -7.37 1.84
CA ARG A 61 2.55 -6.32 2.54
C ARG A 61 3.75 -5.87 1.71
N VAL A 62 3.93 -4.55 1.60
CA VAL A 62 5.08 -3.94 0.91
C VAL A 62 5.84 -3.01 1.85
N TRP A 63 7.17 -3.13 1.85
CA TRP A 63 8.07 -2.22 2.57
C TRP A 63 8.67 -1.20 1.61
N ARG A 64 8.69 0.06 1.99
CA ARG A 64 9.27 1.15 1.20
C ARG A 64 10.27 1.92 2.06
N VAL A 65 11.43 2.21 1.50
CA VAL A 65 12.45 3.06 2.13
C VAL A 65 13.16 3.85 1.03
N GLY A 66 13.51 5.09 1.33
CA GLY A 66 14.26 5.93 0.40
C GLY A 66 14.95 7.09 1.10
N VAL A 67 15.91 7.65 0.39
CA VAL A 67 16.70 8.80 0.82
C VAL A 67 16.68 9.82 -0.30
N GLU A 68 16.43 11.08 0.05
CA GLU A 68 16.53 12.22 -0.86
C GLU A 68 17.63 13.14 -0.35
N ARG A 69 18.44 13.68 -1.27
CA ARG A 69 19.45 14.70 -0.99
C ARG A 69 19.28 15.87 -1.94
N LYS A 70 19.16 17.07 -1.40
CA LYS A 70 19.15 18.32 -2.16
C LYS A 70 20.58 18.86 -2.26
N PHE A 71 20.95 19.32 -3.45
CA PHE A 71 22.22 19.96 -3.77
C PHE A 71 21.99 21.44 -4.09
#